data_AF-A0A976K4C9-F1
#
_entry.id   AF-A0A976K4C9-F1
#
_cell.length_a   1.000
_cell.length_b   1.000
_cell.length_c   1.000
_cell.angle_alpha   90.00
_cell.angle_beta   90.00
_cell.angle_gamma   90.00
#
_symmetry.space_group_name_H-M   'P 1'
#
loop_
_entity.id
_entity.type
_entity.pdbx_description
1 polymer ?
#
loop_
_entity_poly.entity_id
_entity_poly.type
_entity_poly.pdbx_seq_one_letter_code
_entity_poly.pdbx_strand_id
1 'polypeptide(L)' 'RRPDEVVVVLETALPIKFAETIREATGRDPQRPARFEGIENLPRRVCVMPADVEAIKRHIREHCPVA' A
#
# COMPACT_ATOMS: atom_id res chain seq x y z
N ARG A 1 24.60 16.38 -15.01
CA ARG A 1 24.73 16.81 -13.60
C ARG A 1 25.99 17.66 -13.49
N ARG A 2 25.90 18.81 -12.81
CA ARG A 2 27.10 19.59 -12.49
C ARG A 2 27.78 19.01 -11.24
N PRO A 3 29.11 19.14 -11.09
CA PRO A 3 29.82 18.63 -9.91
C PRO A 3 29.28 19.18 -8.57
N ASP A 4 28.80 20.43 -8.55
CA ASP A 4 28.40 21.14 -7.31
C ASP A 4 26.88 21.16 -7.07
N GLU A 5 26.12 20.39 -7.83
CA GLU A 5 24.66 20.37 -7.77
C GLU A 5 24.16 19.37 -6.71
N VAL A 6 23.43 19.87 -5.71
CA VAL A 6 22.78 19.00 -4.71
C VAL A 6 21.48 18.45 -5.29
N VAL A 7 21.37 17.12 -5.33
CA VAL A 7 20.14 16.43 -5.73
C VAL A 7 19.53 15.73 -4.53
N VAL A 8 18.28 16.07 -4.23
CA VAL A 8 17.46 15.40 -3.23
C VAL A 8 16.54 14.41 -3.93
N VAL A 9 16.54 13.16 -3.47
CA VAL A 9 15.62 12.11 -3.93
C VAL A 9 14.66 11.78 -2.80
N LEU A 10 13.36 11.92 -3.06
CA LEU A 10 12.33 11.63 -2.07
C LEU A 10 11.95 10.15 -2.16
N GLU A 11 12.10 9.43 -1.05
CA GLU A 11 11.51 8.11 -0.88
C GLU A 11 10.00 8.27 -0.62
N THR A 12 9.18 8.00 -1.63
CA THR A 12 7.71 8.16 -1.57
C THR A 12 6.99 6.93 -1.01
N ALA A 13 7.71 5.82 -0.84
CA ALA A 13 7.20 4.56 -0.34
C ALA A 13 8.33 3.71 0.25
N LEU A 14 8.06 3.01 1.35
CA LEU A 14 8.98 2.01 1.90
C LEU A 14 9.13 0.81 0.94
N PRO A 15 10.33 0.20 0.84
CA PRO A 15 10.60 -0.91 -0.07
C PRO A 15 9.68 -2.13 0.13
N ILE A 16 9.24 -2.37 1.37
CA ILE A 16 8.32 -3.48 1.69
C ILE A 16 6.98 -3.41 0.93
N LYS A 17 6.58 -2.23 0.44
CA LYS A 17 5.38 -2.07 -0.41
C LYS A 17 5.55 -2.71 -1.80
N PHE A 18 6.79 -3.00 -2.21
CA PHE A 18 7.15 -3.53 -3.54
C PHE A 18 8.17 -4.67 -3.42
N ALA A 19 7.97 -5.59 -2.46
CA ALA A 19 8.96 -6.61 -2.11
C ALA A 19 9.38 -7.52 -3.26
N GLU A 20 8.48 -7.85 -4.19
CA GLU A 20 8.79 -8.67 -5.37
C GLU A 20 9.86 -8.01 -6.25
N THR A 21 9.66 -6.74 -6.62
CA THR A 21 10.60 -5.97 -7.43
C THR A 21 11.97 -5.81 -6.74
N ILE A 22 11.97 -5.61 -5.42
CA ILE A 22 13.22 -5.54 -4.65
C ILE A 22 13.98 -6.88 -4.69
N ARG A 23 13.27 -8.00 -4.52
CA ARG A 23 13.88 -9.33 -4.58
C ARG A 23 14.39 -9.67 -5.98
N GLU A 24 13.65 -9.32 -7.03
CA GLU A 24 14.10 -9.48 -8.42
C GLU A 24 15.41 -8.73 -8.67
N ALA A 25 15.47 -7.45 -8.25
CA ALA A 25 16.63 -6.60 -8.51
C ALA A 25 17.85 -6.90 -7.64
N THR A 26 17.65 -7.37 -6.40
CA THR A 26 18.71 -7.49 -5.39
C THR A 26 18.98 -8.91 -4.90
N GLY A 27 18.12 -9.87 -5.24
CA GLY A 27 18.17 -11.24 -4.74
C GLY A 27 17.78 -11.40 -3.27
N ARG A 28 17.25 -10.35 -2.62
CA ARG A 28 16.88 -10.35 -1.19
C ARG A 28 15.55 -9.65 -0.97
N ASP A 29 14.81 -10.11 0.04
CA ASP A 29 13.61 -9.40 0.47
C ASP A 29 13.96 -8.09 1.19
N PRO A 30 13.14 -7.03 1.05
CA PRO A 30 13.34 -5.79 1.79
C PRO A 30 13.13 -6.01 3.29
N GLN A 31 13.79 -5.20 4.11
CA GLN A 31 13.56 -5.20 5.56
C GLN A 31 12.08 -4.88 5.87
N ARG A 32 11.50 -5.69 6.76
CA ARG A 32 10.17 -5.47 7.30
C ARG A 32 10.25 -4.73 8.65
N PRO A 33 9.58 -3.58 8.80
CA PRO A 33 9.41 -2.96 10.11
C PRO A 33 8.63 -3.87 11.06
N ALA A 34 9.06 -4.00 12.32
CA ALA A 34 8.45 -4.89 13.33
C ALA A 34 6.94 -4.72 13.46
N ARG A 35 6.42 -3.48 13.35
CA ARG A 35 4.98 -3.19 13.39
C ARG A 35 4.14 -3.83 12.28
N PHE A 36 4.78 -4.37 11.24
CA PHE A 36 4.13 -5.01 10.09
C PHE A 36 4.38 -6.53 10.05
N GLU A 37 5.01 -7.11 11.06
CA GLU A 37 5.16 -8.56 11.15
C GLU A 37 3.79 -9.25 11.24
N GLY A 38 3.55 -10.23 10.37
CA GLY A 38 2.31 -11.00 10.34
C GLY A 38 1.06 -10.25 9.87
N ILE A 39 1.16 -9.01 9.36
CA ILE A 39 -0.01 -8.23 8.94
C ILE A 39 -0.83 -8.92 7.85
N GLU A 40 -0.19 -9.66 6.94
CA GLU A 40 -0.84 -10.42 5.87
C GLU A 40 -1.55 -11.68 6.37
N ASN A 41 -1.19 -12.15 7.57
CA ASN A 41 -1.84 -13.32 8.20
C ASN A 41 -3.13 -12.94 8.93
N LEU A 42 -3.42 -11.64 9.09
CA LEU A 42 -4.64 -11.18 9.75
C LEU A 42 -5.86 -11.35 8.84
N PRO A 43 -7.06 -11.62 9.42
CA PRO A 43 -8.29 -11.67 8.65
C PRO A 43 -8.55 -10.34 7.92
N ARG A 44 -8.85 -10.43 6.62
CA ARG A 44 -9.22 -9.27 5.81
C ARG A 44 -10.72 -9.04 5.89
N ARG A 45 -11.14 -7.86 6.34
CA ARG A 45 -12.53 -7.42 6.29
C ARG A 45 -12.75 -6.56 5.04
N VAL A 46 -13.21 -7.19 3.96
CA VAL A 46 -13.44 -6.53 2.66
C VAL A 46 -14.82 -6.91 2.09
N CYS A 47 -15.44 -6.00 1.34
CA CYS A 47 -16.66 -6.26 0.57
C CYS A 47 -16.31 -6.16 -0.92
N VAL A 48 -16.44 -7.26 -1.67
CA VAL A 48 -16.23 -7.26 -3.12
C VAL A 48 -17.47 -6.66 -3.78
N MET A 49 -17.27 -5.67 -4.65
CA MET A 49 -18.35 -4.95 -5.31
C MET A 49 -18.10 -4.85 -6.82
N PRO A 50 -19.17 -4.83 -7.64
CA PRO A 50 -19.04 -4.52 -9.06
C PRO A 50 -18.56 -3.07 -9.23
N ALA A 51 -17.97 -2.77 -10.39
CA ALA A 51 -17.63 -1.40 -10.79
C ALA A 51 -18.89 -0.60 -11.16
N ASP A 52 -19.77 -0.40 -10.18
CA ASP A 52 -21.08 0.25 -10.31
C ASP A 52 -21.23 1.36 -9.26
N VAL A 53 -21.48 2.58 -9.74
CA VAL A 53 -21.54 3.78 -8.89
C VAL A 53 -22.69 3.71 -7.88
N GLU A 54 -23.85 3.19 -8.26
CA GLU A 54 -25.03 3.14 -7.38
C GLU A 54 -24.90 2.06 -6.31
N ALA A 55 -24.24 0.94 -6.63
CA ALA A 55 -23.87 -0.08 -5.66
C ALA A 55 -22.93 0.49 -4.58
N ILE A 56 -21.90 1.25 -4.98
CA ILE A 56 -20.96 1.89 -4.04
C ILE A 56 -21.69 2.91 -3.15
N LYS A 57 -22.52 3.79 -3.73
CA LYS A 57 -23.28 4.79 -2.96
C LYS A 57 -24.19 4.14 -1.92
N ARG A 58 -24.89 3.06 -2.30
CA ARG A 58 -25.75 2.32 -1.38
C ARG A 58 -24.96 1.71 -0.22
N HIS A 59 -23.83 1.05 -0.50
CA HIS A 59 -22.98 0.47 0.53
C HIS A 59 -22.50 1.51 1.55
N ILE A 60 -22.10 2.70 1.09
CA ILE A 60 -21.68 3.80 1.96
C ILE A 60 -22.84 4.24 2.88
N ARG A 61 -24.05 4.45 2.34
CA ARG A 61 -25.20 4.88 3.16
C ARG A 61 -25.56 3.87 4.24
N GLU A 62 -25.46 2.57 3.94
CA GLU A 62 -25.78 1.49 4.87
C GLU A 62 -24.76 1.35 6.01
N HIS A 63 -23.48 1.64 5.75
CA HIS A 63 -22.38 1.36 6.71
C HIS A 63 -21.79 2.61 7.38
N CYS A 64 -22.06 3.79 6.82
CA CYS A 64 -21.62 5.08 7.35
C CYS A 64 -22.84 6.00 7.51
N PRO A 65 -23.78 5.69 8.43
CA PRO A 65 -24.92 6.57 8.66
C PRO A 65 -24.43 7.94 9.12
N VAL A 66 -25.01 8.99 8.52
CA VAL A 66 -24.81 10.36 9.02
C VAL A 66 -25.51 10.44 10.37
N ALA A 67 -24.79 10.89 11.39
CA ALA A 67 -25.36 11.13 12.73
C ALA A 67 -26.48 12.19 12.68
#